data_AF-A0A9P0XAF7-F1
#
_entry.id   AF-A0A9P0XAF7-F1
#
_cell.length_a   1.000
_cell.length_b   1.000
_cell.length_c   1.000
_cell.angle_alpha   90.00
_cell.angle_beta   90.00
_cell.angle_gamma   90.00
#
_symmetry.space_group_name_H-M   'P 1'
#
loop_
_entity.id
_entity.type
_entity.pdbx_description
1 polymer ?
#
loop_
_entity_poly.entity_id
_entity_poly.type
_entity_poly.pdbx_seq_one_letter_code
_entity_poly.pdbx_strand_id
1 'polypeptide(L)'
;MSTQEEIITLLDKLSGHNDEVGAYFNPGCIRFINMPRTTRRSFKTLQHAATDTENLVGRPSKNLKHQLSQETLIDVEVKRKNIATKEVQVDIKDKVSVDDLTNPDGASEKYWEILAEKRQQALHEALDENEKLRKIIEDLKEENSQYIKMLEEANSFVEVIKEELANCSNNDTGIDVNDISTADEAADETQDSTEETKTE
;
A
#
# COMPACT_ATOMS: atom_id res chain seq x y z
N MET A 1 -36.37 12.00 26.43
CA MET A 1 -36.28 11.43 25.07
C MET A 1 -35.18 10.40 25.10
N SER A 2 -35.47 9.20 24.60
CA SER A 2 -34.77 7.97 24.95
C SER A 2 -33.41 7.91 24.24
N THR A 3 -32.35 7.46 24.91
CA THR A 3 -31.02 7.26 24.32
C THR A 3 -31.03 6.35 23.08
N GLN A 4 -32.07 5.52 22.94
CA GLN A 4 -32.28 4.69 21.76
C GLN A 4 -32.70 5.50 20.52
N GLU A 5 -33.40 6.62 20.69
CA GLU A 5 -33.82 7.48 19.58
C GLU A 5 -32.64 8.26 18.98
N GLU A 6 -31.65 8.62 19.82
CA GLU A 6 -30.39 9.24 19.38
C GLU A 6 -29.51 8.26 18.60
N ILE A 7 -29.50 6.97 18.99
CA ILE A 7 -28.73 5.94 18.28
C ILE A 7 -29.34 5.66 16.90
N ILE A 8 -30.67 5.60 16.80
CA ILE A 8 -31.37 5.40 15.53
C ILE A 8 -31.12 6.57 14.57
N THR A 9 -31.19 7.80 15.06
CA THR A 9 -30.92 8.99 14.24
C THR A 9 -29.46 9.12 13.81
N LEU A 10 -28.50 8.61 14.58
CA LEU A 10 -27.10 8.53 14.17
C LEU A 10 -26.86 7.46 13.10
N LEU A 11 -27.54 6.32 13.19
CA LEU A 11 -27.46 5.26 12.18
C LEU A 11 -28.06 5.70 10.84
N ASP A 12 -29.19 6.42 10.84
CA ASP A 12 -29.79 6.96 9.62
C ASP A 12 -28.90 8.01 8.95
N LYS A 13 -28.20 8.86 9.72
CA LYS A 13 -27.24 9.84 9.18
C LYS A 13 -26.01 9.21 8.53
N LEU A 14 -25.56 8.06 9.03
CA LEU A 14 -24.46 7.31 8.42
C LEU A 14 -24.89 6.54 7.18
N SER A 15 -26.17 6.17 7.08
CA SER A 15 -26.73 5.50 5.90
C SER A 15 -26.94 6.44 4.70
N GLY A 16 -27.22 7.73 4.93
CA GLY A 16 -27.61 8.69 3.88
C GLY A 16 -26.46 9.38 3.12
N HIS A 17 -25.21 8.92 3.23
CA HIS A 17 -24.06 9.56 2.54
C HIS A 17 -23.41 8.71 1.45
N ASN A 18 -24.07 7.65 0.98
CA ASN A 18 -23.56 6.74 -0.07
C ASN A 18 -24.40 6.73 -1.36
N ASP A 19 -25.13 7.81 -1.66
CA ASP A 19 -26.12 7.84 -2.75
C ASP A 19 -25.59 8.27 -4.14
N GLU A 20 -24.27 8.28 -4.39
CA GLU A 20 -23.73 8.67 -5.71
C GLU A 20 -22.91 7.63 -6.47
N VAL A 21 -23.07 6.33 -6.18
CA VAL A 21 -22.58 5.26 -7.09
C VAL A 21 -23.58 4.11 -7.18
N GLY A 22 -24.78 4.44 -7.69
CA GLY A 22 -25.86 3.49 -7.92
C GLY A 22 -26.44 3.62 -9.33
N ALA A 23 -25.78 3.07 -10.34
CA ALA A 23 -26.44 2.74 -11.60
C ALA A 23 -25.91 1.40 -12.14
N TYR A 24 -26.86 0.54 -12.54
CA TYR A 24 -26.70 -0.81 -13.10
C TYR A 24 -26.62 -1.99 -12.12
N PHE A 25 -27.62 -2.13 -11.26
CA PHE A 25 -28.18 -3.47 -11.01
C PHE A 25 -29.70 -3.41 -11.13
N ASN A 26 -30.24 -3.96 -12.22
CA ASN A 26 -31.67 -4.00 -12.51
C ASN A 26 -32.23 -5.35 -12.00
N PRO A 27 -33.00 -5.39 -10.90
CA PRO A 27 -33.45 -6.64 -10.29
C PRO A 27 -34.75 -7.17 -10.93
N GLY A 28 -34.84 -7.14 -12.26
CA GLY A 28 -36.12 -7.26 -12.98
C GLY A 28 -36.20 -8.28 -14.12
N CYS A 29 -35.24 -9.19 -14.29
CA CYS A 29 -35.32 -10.19 -15.37
C CYS A 29 -34.69 -11.55 -15.02
N ILE A 30 -35.38 -12.35 -14.20
CA ILE A 30 -35.30 -13.80 -14.33
C ILE A 30 -36.46 -14.23 -15.23
N ARG A 31 -36.31 -14.04 -16.54
CA ARG A 31 -37.11 -14.80 -17.51
C ARG A 31 -36.44 -16.16 -17.63
N PHE A 32 -37.14 -17.23 -17.25
CA PHE A 32 -36.77 -18.58 -17.67
C PHE A 32 -36.82 -18.63 -19.19
N ILE A 33 -35.67 -18.48 -19.83
CA ILE A 33 -35.50 -18.79 -21.25
C ILE A 33 -35.61 -20.32 -21.33
N ASN A 34 -36.73 -20.81 -21.86
CA ASN A 34 -36.89 -22.21 -22.22
C ASN A 34 -36.02 -22.48 -23.46
N MET A 35 -34.74 -22.75 -23.24
CA MET A 35 -33.79 -23.11 -24.29
C MET A 35 -34.06 -24.58 -24.70
N PRO A 36 -34.23 -24.90 -25.99
CA PRO A 36 -34.29 -26.30 -26.41
C PRO A 36 -33.00 -27.00 -25.95
N ARG A 37 -33.16 -28.15 -25.28
CA ARG A 37 -32.02 -28.95 -24.78
C ARG A 37 -31.17 -29.39 -25.96
N THR A 38 -30.15 -28.61 -26.28
CA THR A 38 -29.02 -29.11 -27.05
C THR A 38 -28.24 -30.03 -26.12
N THR A 39 -27.99 -31.26 -26.55
CA THR A 39 -27.16 -32.22 -25.82
C THR A 39 -25.83 -31.54 -25.50
N ARG A 40 -25.51 -31.35 -24.21
CA ARG A 40 -24.22 -30.81 -23.77
C ARG A 40 -23.12 -31.61 -24.48
N ARG A 41 -22.34 -30.96 -25.34
CA ARG A 41 -21.14 -31.59 -25.90
C ARG A 41 -20.21 -31.92 -24.73
N SER A 42 -19.85 -33.19 -24.56
CA SER A 42 -18.90 -33.58 -23.52
C SER A 42 -17.57 -32.88 -23.75
N PHE A 43 -16.95 -32.40 -22.69
CA PHE A 43 -15.66 -31.68 -22.71
C PHE A 43 -14.52 -32.46 -23.40
N LYS A 44 -14.70 -33.77 -23.63
CA LYS A 44 -13.81 -34.64 -24.40
C LYS A 44 -13.41 -34.08 -25.77
N THR A 45 -14.29 -33.35 -26.46
CA THR A 45 -13.97 -32.85 -27.82
C THR A 45 -12.93 -31.73 -27.84
N LEU A 46 -12.65 -31.10 -26.69
CA LEU A 46 -11.64 -30.03 -26.56
C LEU A 46 -10.33 -30.49 -25.90
N GLN A 47 -10.28 -31.72 -25.36
CA GLN A 47 -9.14 -32.24 -24.59
C GLN A 47 -8.21 -33.16 -25.38
N HIS A 48 -8.21 -33.12 -26.71
CA HIS A 48 -7.35 -34.01 -27.53
C HIS A 48 -5.84 -33.79 -27.33
N ALA A 49 -5.41 -32.65 -26.79
CA ALA A 49 -4.01 -32.30 -26.56
C ALA A 49 -3.55 -32.42 -25.09
N ALA A 50 -4.44 -32.78 -24.16
CA ALA A 50 -4.12 -32.87 -22.74
C ALA A 50 -3.79 -34.33 -22.36
N THR A 51 -2.68 -34.84 -22.87
CA THR A 51 -2.10 -36.13 -22.42
C THR A 51 -1.32 -36.01 -21.12
N ASP A 52 -1.02 -34.78 -20.70
CA ASP A 52 -0.19 -34.51 -19.53
C ASP A 52 -1.03 -34.25 -18.28
N THR A 53 -0.72 -34.99 -17.21
CA THR A 53 -1.47 -35.00 -15.96
C THR A 53 -0.85 -34.08 -14.89
N GLU A 54 0.25 -33.38 -15.20
CA GLU A 54 0.97 -32.62 -14.20
C GLU A 54 0.45 -31.19 -13.95
N ASN A 55 -0.46 -30.67 -14.80
CA ASN A 55 -0.91 -29.27 -14.73
C ASN A 55 -2.41 -29.06 -14.50
N LEU A 56 -3.10 -29.97 -13.79
CA LEU A 56 -4.54 -29.83 -13.50
C LEU A 56 -4.89 -29.30 -12.11
N VAL A 57 -3.96 -28.65 -11.42
CA VAL A 57 -4.27 -27.87 -10.23
C VAL A 57 -3.32 -26.69 -10.17
N GLY A 58 -3.86 -25.47 -10.16
CA GLY A 58 -3.12 -24.21 -10.01
C GLY A 58 -2.39 -24.10 -8.67
N ARG A 59 -1.37 -24.93 -8.45
CA ARG A 59 -0.38 -24.72 -7.39
C ARG A 59 0.72 -23.81 -7.94
N PRO A 60 1.10 -22.74 -7.23
CA PRO A 60 2.29 -21.98 -7.58
C PRO A 60 3.50 -22.91 -7.43
N SER A 61 4.26 -23.11 -8.51
CA SER A 61 5.56 -23.77 -8.45
C SER A 61 6.50 -22.89 -7.63
N LYS A 62 6.71 -23.26 -6.37
CA LYS A 62 7.69 -22.58 -5.50
C LYS A 62 9.10 -22.98 -5.90
N ASN A 63 9.61 -22.51 -7.03
CA ASN A 63 11.03 -22.62 -7.38
C ASN A 63 11.47 -21.39 -8.19
N LEU A 64 11.52 -20.22 -7.53
CA LEU A 64 12.11 -19.00 -8.06
C LEU A 64 13.14 -18.42 -7.06
N LYS A 65 13.97 -19.30 -6.52
CA LYS A 65 15.13 -18.93 -5.67
C LYS A 65 16.49 -19.18 -6.32
N HIS A 66 16.51 -19.73 -7.52
CA HIS A 66 17.69 -19.80 -8.34
C HIS A 66 17.40 -18.97 -9.58
N GLN A 67 18.14 -17.87 -9.77
CA GLN A 67 18.36 -17.10 -11.01
C GLN A 67 18.68 -15.61 -10.73
N LEU A 68 18.76 -15.16 -9.47
CA LEU A 68 19.31 -13.83 -9.21
C LEU A 68 19.90 -13.70 -7.80
N SER A 69 21.17 -14.09 -7.65
CA SER A 69 22.13 -13.52 -6.69
C SER A 69 23.50 -14.10 -7.01
N GLN A 70 24.32 -13.31 -7.71
CA GLN A 70 25.76 -13.53 -7.78
C GLN A 70 26.38 -13.17 -6.42
N GLU A 71 27.39 -13.96 -6.03
CA GLU A 71 28.46 -13.66 -5.08
C GLU A 71 28.11 -13.48 -3.59
N THR A 72 28.32 -14.54 -2.80
CA THR A 72 29.47 -14.66 -1.87
C THR A 72 29.44 -16.02 -1.16
N LEU A 73 30.58 -16.70 -1.20
CA LEU A 73 30.81 -18.00 -0.56
C LEU A 73 30.95 -17.80 0.97
N ILE A 74 29.97 -18.25 1.74
CA ILE A 74 30.16 -18.52 3.17
C ILE A 74 29.53 -19.88 3.47
N ASP A 75 30.41 -20.85 3.70
CA ASP A 75 30.11 -22.18 4.18
C ASP A 75 29.58 -22.09 5.61
N VAL A 76 28.30 -22.43 5.81
CA VAL A 76 27.71 -22.61 7.14
C VAL A 76 27.08 -23.98 7.20
N GLU A 77 27.79 -24.89 7.84
CA GLU A 77 27.38 -26.24 8.18
C GLU A 77 26.21 -26.19 9.18
N VAL A 78 24.97 -26.19 8.67
CA VAL A 78 23.76 -26.23 9.52
C VAL A 78 23.47 -27.67 9.94
N LYS A 79 23.96 -27.98 11.14
CA LYS A 79 23.62 -29.17 11.96
C LYS A 79 22.10 -29.41 11.94
N ARG A 80 21.67 -30.48 11.27
CA ARG A 80 20.25 -30.90 11.16
C ARG A 80 19.74 -31.25 12.55
N LYS A 81 18.88 -30.39 13.10
CA LYS A 81 18.15 -30.62 14.34
C LYS A 81 17.04 -31.62 14.02
N ASN A 82 17.06 -32.75 14.70
CA ASN A 82 16.09 -33.83 14.58
C ASN A 82 14.69 -33.27 14.90
N ILE A 83 13.82 -33.14 13.90
CA ILE A 83 12.43 -32.73 14.08
C ILE A 83 11.69 -33.96 14.61
N ALA A 84 11.67 -34.11 15.92
CA ALA A 84 10.74 -35.00 16.58
C ALA A 84 9.32 -34.53 16.20
N THR A 85 8.60 -35.39 15.49
CA THR A 85 7.18 -35.23 15.18
C THR A 85 6.40 -35.22 16.49
N LYS A 86 6.23 -34.03 17.07
CA LYS A 86 5.26 -33.81 18.14
C LYS A 86 3.90 -33.94 17.49
N GLU A 87 3.23 -35.06 17.74
CA GLU A 87 1.84 -35.30 17.37
C GLU A 87 0.99 -34.15 17.93
N VAL A 88 0.63 -33.21 17.06
CA VAL A 88 -0.32 -32.16 17.39
C VAL A 88 -1.66 -32.86 17.56
N GLN A 89 -2.16 -32.89 18.79
CA GLN A 89 -3.53 -33.30 19.08
C GLN A 89 -4.47 -32.31 18.40
N VAL A 90 -4.87 -32.61 17.16
CA VAL A 90 -5.87 -31.85 16.43
C VAL A 90 -7.23 -32.23 17.02
N ASP A 91 -7.87 -31.26 17.68
CA ASP A 91 -9.22 -31.42 18.24
C ASP A 91 -10.15 -32.02 17.18
N ILE A 92 -10.86 -33.08 17.56
CA ILE A 92 -11.71 -33.87 16.67
C ILE A 92 -13.07 -33.21 16.49
N LYS A 93 -13.35 -32.15 17.26
CA LYS A 93 -14.58 -31.37 17.12
C LYS A 93 -14.69 -30.66 15.78
N ASP A 94 -13.60 -30.14 15.22
CA ASP A 94 -13.65 -29.31 14.00
C ASP A 94 -13.58 -30.10 12.68
N LYS A 95 -13.64 -31.43 12.77
CA LYS A 95 -13.48 -32.31 11.61
C LYS A 95 -14.83 -32.55 10.96
N VAL A 96 -14.96 -32.06 9.73
CA VAL A 96 -16.05 -32.38 8.82
C VAL A 96 -15.94 -33.85 8.39
N SER A 97 -17.04 -34.59 8.49
CA SER A 97 -17.08 -36.01 8.12
C SER A 97 -17.17 -36.18 6.60
N VAL A 98 -16.78 -37.35 6.09
CA VAL A 98 -16.98 -37.71 4.68
C VAL A 98 -18.47 -37.69 4.34
N ASP A 99 -19.28 -38.16 5.28
CA ASP A 99 -20.74 -38.24 5.16
C ASP A 99 -21.38 -36.85 4.95
N ASP A 100 -20.84 -35.82 5.62
CA ASP A 100 -21.30 -34.42 5.47
C ASP A 100 -21.09 -33.88 4.04
N LEU A 101 -20.13 -34.45 3.30
CA LEU A 101 -19.77 -34.01 1.95
C LEU A 101 -20.40 -34.89 0.86
N THR A 102 -20.85 -36.10 1.19
CA THR A 102 -21.32 -37.10 0.22
C THR A 102 -22.78 -37.50 0.38
N ASN A 103 -23.46 -37.12 1.47
CA ASN A 103 -24.84 -37.50 1.69
C ASN A 103 -25.81 -36.84 0.70
N PRO A 104 -26.70 -37.63 0.05
CA PRO A 104 -27.70 -37.10 -0.88
C PRO A 104 -28.81 -36.31 -0.16
N ASP A 105 -29.05 -36.62 1.11
CA ASP A 105 -30.07 -35.97 1.94
C ASP A 105 -29.58 -34.65 2.56
N GLY A 106 -28.30 -34.31 2.37
CA GLY A 106 -27.66 -33.07 2.83
C GLY A 106 -26.61 -33.26 3.92
N ALA A 107 -25.91 -32.16 4.24
CA ALA A 107 -24.87 -32.13 5.27
C ALA A 107 -25.48 -32.10 6.68
N SER A 108 -24.76 -32.62 7.68
CA SER A 108 -25.24 -32.60 9.07
C SER A 108 -25.23 -31.20 9.69
N GLU A 109 -25.94 -31.03 10.81
CA GLU A 109 -25.93 -29.81 11.62
C GLU A 109 -24.52 -29.40 12.04
N LYS A 110 -23.68 -30.36 12.44
CA LYS A 110 -22.30 -30.13 12.85
C LYS A 110 -21.46 -29.50 11.74
N TYR A 111 -21.70 -29.87 10.48
CA TYR A 111 -21.02 -29.24 9.35
C TYR A 111 -21.33 -27.75 9.26
N TRP A 112 -22.60 -27.37 9.42
CA TRP A 112 -23.03 -25.98 9.35
C TRP A 112 -22.52 -25.15 10.52
N GLU A 113 -22.45 -25.74 11.72
CA GLU A 113 -21.83 -25.11 12.89
C GLU A 113 -20.35 -24.77 12.63
N ILE A 114 -19.55 -25.76 12.20
CA ILE A 114 -18.13 -25.56 11.85
C ILE A 114 -17.97 -24.51 10.75
N LEU A 115 -18.84 -24.54 9.74
CA LEU A 115 -18.80 -23.58 8.63
C LEU A 115 -19.15 -22.16 9.08
N ALA A 116 -20.12 -22.00 9.98
CA ALA A 116 -20.50 -20.72 10.54
C ALA A 116 -19.35 -20.14 11.37
N GLU A 117 -18.71 -20.94 12.22
CA GLU A 117 -17.56 -20.51 13.02
C GLU A 117 -16.38 -20.10 12.14
N LYS A 118 -16.04 -20.88 11.11
CA LYS A 118 -14.98 -20.52 10.15
C LYS A 118 -15.29 -19.22 9.40
N ARG A 119 -16.54 -19.02 9.03
CA ARG A 119 -16.98 -17.76 8.39
C ARG A 119 -16.91 -16.59 9.35
N GLN A 120 -17.27 -16.79 10.61
CA GLN A 120 -17.15 -15.76 11.64
C GLN A 120 -15.69 -15.37 11.86
N GLN A 121 -14.78 -16.35 11.95
CA GLN A 121 -13.36 -16.09 12.08
C GLN A 121 -12.81 -15.32 10.87
N ALA A 122 -13.12 -15.78 9.64
CA ALA A 122 -12.70 -15.10 8.42
C ALA A 122 -13.26 -13.67 8.33
N LEU A 123 -14.49 -13.44 8.81
CA LEU A 123 -15.10 -12.12 8.87
C LEU A 123 -14.37 -11.23 9.89
N HIS A 124 -14.04 -11.75 11.07
CA HIS A 124 -13.29 -11.01 12.08
C HIS A 124 -11.91 -10.58 11.55
N GLU A 125 -11.17 -11.51 10.94
CA GLU A 125 -9.87 -11.21 10.32
C GLU A 125 -9.99 -10.13 9.24
N ALA A 126 -11.04 -10.19 8.40
CA ALA A 126 -11.29 -9.18 7.38
C ALA A 126 -11.66 -7.80 7.96
N LEU A 127 -12.41 -7.76 9.07
CA LEU A 127 -12.75 -6.51 9.75
C LEU A 127 -11.53 -5.88 10.42
N ASP A 128 -10.70 -6.67 11.09
CA ASP A 128 -9.44 -6.21 11.70
C ASP A 128 -8.50 -5.64 10.63
N GLU A 129 -8.37 -6.32 9.49
CA GLU A 129 -7.58 -5.82 8.36
C GLU A 129 -8.18 -4.52 7.80
N ASN A 130 -9.51 -4.42 7.68
CA ASN A 130 -10.17 -3.21 7.21
C ASN A 130 -9.89 -2.01 8.13
N GLU A 131 -10.00 -2.20 9.45
CA GLU A 131 -9.68 -1.17 10.43
C GLU A 131 -8.22 -0.73 10.33
N LYS A 132 -7.29 -1.70 10.24
CA LYS A 132 -5.87 -1.41 10.06
C LYS A 132 -5.60 -0.62 8.78
N LEU A 133 -6.22 -1.00 7.66
CA LEU A 133 -6.07 -0.30 6.38
C LEU A 133 -6.63 1.12 6.45
N ARG A 134 -7.78 1.33 7.11
CA ARG A 134 -8.33 2.67 7.33
C ARG A 134 -7.37 3.57 8.09
N LYS A 135 -6.78 3.05 9.16
CA LYS A 135 -5.77 3.79 9.94
C LYS A 135 -4.57 4.18 9.09
N ILE A 136 -4.02 3.23 8.31
CA ILE A 136 -2.89 3.51 7.41
C ILE A 136 -3.27 4.58 6.37
N ILE A 137 -4.49 4.55 5.82
CA ILE A 137 -4.97 5.56 4.88
C ILE A 137 -5.06 6.93 5.55
N GLU A 138 -5.56 6.99 6.79
CA GLU A 138 -5.64 8.23 7.56
C GLU A 138 -4.27 8.82 7.83
N ASP A 139 -3.33 8.01 8.36
CA ASP A 139 -1.95 8.40 8.61
C ASP A 139 -1.28 8.94 7.32
N LEU A 140 -1.40 8.21 6.21
CA LEU A 140 -0.84 8.63 4.92
C LEU A 140 -1.47 9.91 4.36
N LYS A 141 -2.78 10.12 4.59
CA LYS A 141 -3.46 11.36 4.18
C LYS A 141 -2.97 12.55 4.99
N GLU A 142 -2.75 12.36 6.29
CA GLU A 142 -2.20 13.40 7.15
C GLU A 142 -0.78 13.77 6.71
N GLU A 143 0.11 12.78 6.51
CA GLU A 143 1.47 13.01 6.01
C GLU A 143 1.47 13.75 4.66
N ASN A 144 0.63 13.33 3.73
CA ASN A 144 0.50 13.98 2.43
C ASN A 144 0.03 15.44 2.57
N SER A 145 -0.95 15.69 3.43
CA SER A 145 -1.41 17.05 3.74
C SER A 145 -0.29 17.92 4.32
N GLN A 146 0.59 17.35 5.16
CA GLN A 146 1.75 18.06 5.69
C GLN A 146 2.75 18.42 4.57
N TYR A 147 3.03 17.49 3.65
CA TYR A 147 3.92 17.75 2.52
C TYR A 147 3.37 18.80 1.56
N ILE A 148 2.07 18.79 1.28
CA ILE A 148 1.40 19.81 0.46
C ILE A 148 1.57 21.18 1.12
N LYS A 149 1.32 21.29 2.43
CA LYS A 149 1.48 22.55 3.17
C LYS A 149 2.93 23.06 3.12
N MET A 150 3.91 22.19 3.32
CA MET A 150 5.32 22.58 3.23
C MET A 150 5.71 23.03 1.81
N LEU A 151 5.13 22.42 0.78
CA LEU A 151 5.32 22.84 -0.60
C LEU A 151 4.69 24.23 -0.87
N GLU A 152 3.49 24.49 -0.33
CA GLU A 152 2.84 25.80 -0.41
C GLU A 152 3.68 26.88 0.29
N GLU A 153 4.19 26.60 1.49
CA GLU A 153 5.08 27.50 2.22
C GLU A 153 6.37 27.79 1.44
N ALA A 154 6.99 26.76 0.84
CA ALA A 154 8.19 26.93 0.03
C ALA A 154 7.91 27.74 -1.26
N ASN A 155 6.78 27.50 -1.92
CA ASN A 155 6.37 28.28 -3.09
C ASN A 155 6.09 29.74 -2.72
N SER A 156 5.43 29.99 -1.59
CA SER A 156 5.22 31.34 -1.05
C SER A 156 6.55 32.04 -0.78
N PHE A 157 7.53 31.33 -0.19
CA PHE A 157 8.87 31.89 0.02
C PHE A 157 9.57 32.25 -1.29
N VAL A 158 9.45 31.39 -2.31
CA VAL A 158 9.97 31.66 -3.66
C VAL A 158 9.32 32.88 -4.29
N GLU A 159 8.01 33.07 -4.10
CA GLU A 159 7.29 34.27 -4.58
C GLU A 159 7.80 35.54 -3.92
N VAL A 160 7.96 35.55 -2.59
CA VAL A 160 8.53 36.69 -1.85
C VAL A 160 9.94 37.02 -2.36
N ILE A 161 10.81 36.02 -2.55
CA ILE A 161 12.16 36.26 -3.10
C ILE A 161 12.11 36.86 -4.50
N LYS A 162 11.20 36.38 -5.35
CA LYS A 162 11.03 36.93 -6.71
C LYS A 162 10.54 38.38 -6.66
N GLU A 163 9.64 38.70 -5.75
CA GLU A 163 9.14 40.07 -5.55
C GLU A 163 10.28 40.99 -5.08
N GLU A 164 11.04 40.60 -4.07
CA GLU A 164 12.19 41.38 -3.58
C GLU A 164 13.24 41.58 -4.68
N LEU A 165 13.61 40.53 -5.44
CA LEU A 165 14.53 40.64 -6.57
C LEU A 165 14.01 41.58 -7.67
N ALA A 166 12.71 41.57 -7.94
CA ALA A 166 12.10 42.50 -8.89
C ALA A 166 12.15 43.95 -8.37
N ASN A 167 11.95 44.13 -7.06
CA ASN A 167 11.99 45.44 -6.40
C ASN A 167 13.43 45.99 -6.24
N CYS A 168 14.44 45.11 -6.14
CA CYS A 168 15.87 45.42 -6.12
C CYS A 168 16.47 45.79 -7.49
N SER A 169 15.65 45.90 -8.56
CA SER A 169 16.10 46.45 -9.86
C SER A 169 16.50 47.93 -9.79
N ASN A 170 16.27 48.59 -8.66
CA ASN A 170 16.90 49.87 -8.34
C ASN A 170 18.26 49.55 -7.71
N ASN A 171 19.35 49.90 -8.39
CA ASN A 171 20.76 49.68 -7.99
C ASN A 171 21.19 50.38 -6.67
N ASP A 172 20.26 50.59 -5.74
CA ASP A 172 20.54 51.13 -4.43
C ASP A 172 21.02 49.99 -3.52
N THR A 173 22.34 49.81 -3.49
CA THR A 173 23.00 48.91 -2.54
C THR A 173 22.99 49.47 -1.11
N GLY A 174 22.42 50.67 -0.88
CA GLY A 174 22.48 51.37 0.39
C GLY A 174 23.91 51.80 0.77
N ILE A 175 24.87 51.68 -0.16
CA ILE A 175 26.26 52.09 0.01
C ILE A 175 26.40 53.47 -0.62
N ASP A 176 26.47 54.51 0.22
CA ASP A 176 26.77 55.85 -0.25
C ASP A 176 28.23 55.91 -0.71
N VAL A 177 28.44 56.13 -2.00
CA VAL A 177 29.76 56.30 -2.61
C VAL A 177 30.50 57.53 -2.06
N ASN A 178 29.78 58.43 -1.40
CA ASN A 178 30.35 59.61 -0.76
C ASN A 178 31.01 59.30 0.60
N ASP A 179 30.68 58.17 1.24
CA ASP A 179 31.29 57.73 2.50
C ASP A 179 32.71 57.15 2.31
N ILE A 180 33.14 56.90 1.06
CA ILE A 180 34.46 56.33 0.76
C ILE A 180 35.57 57.38 0.58
N SER A 181 35.25 58.67 0.66
CA SER A 181 36.21 59.75 0.41
C SER A 181 36.74 60.40 1.70
N THR A 182 37.33 59.64 2.62
CA THR A 182 38.25 60.24 3.62
C THR A 182 39.19 59.21 4.28
N ALA A 183 40.10 58.60 3.52
CA ALA A 183 41.17 57.81 4.15
C ALA A 183 42.52 57.76 3.40
N ASP A 184 42.69 58.46 2.28
CA ASP A 184 43.94 58.38 1.50
C ASP A 184 44.59 59.75 1.24
N GLU A 185 44.69 60.56 2.29
CA GLU A 185 45.69 61.63 2.37
C GLU A 185 46.43 61.56 3.71
N ALA A 186 47.24 60.50 3.91
CA ALA A 186 48.37 60.52 4.84
C ALA A 186 49.26 59.28 4.67
N ALA A 187 50.33 59.41 3.86
CA ALA A 187 51.63 58.71 3.91
C ALA A 187 52.18 58.68 2.47
N ASP A 188 52.79 59.75 1.98
CA ASP A 188 54.16 60.19 2.28
C ASP A 188 55.26 59.18 1.90
N GLU A 189 56.08 59.66 0.96
CA GLU A 189 57.47 59.31 0.66
C GLU A 189 57.87 57.89 0.22
N THR A 190 57.92 57.74 -1.11
CA THR A 190 59.09 57.37 -1.90
C THR A 190 60.37 57.02 -1.12
N GLN A 191 60.76 55.74 -1.09
CA GLN A 191 62.18 55.37 -1.22
C GLN A 191 62.36 54.15 -2.13
N ASP A 192 63.05 54.46 -3.22
CA ASP A 192 63.68 53.58 -4.19
C ASP A 192 64.87 52.84 -3.55
N SER A 193 64.89 51.51 -3.66
CA SER A 193 66.12 50.72 -3.87
C SER A 193 65.73 49.29 -4.23
N THR A 194 65.85 48.99 -5.52
CA THR A 194 66.23 47.68 -6.06
C THR A 194 67.31 47.00 -5.24
N GLU A 195 67.21 45.69 -4.99
CA GLU A 195 68.09 44.67 -5.56
C GLU A 195 67.60 43.24 -5.25
N GLU A 196 67.85 42.36 -6.22
CA GLU A 196 67.50 40.95 -6.29
C GLU A 196 68.16 40.10 -5.19
N THR A 197 67.53 38.99 -4.78
CA THR A 197 68.06 37.63 -5.03
C THR A 197 67.21 36.52 -4.41
N LYS A 198 67.11 35.47 -5.23
CA LYS A 198 66.52 34.14 -5.06
C LYS A 198 67.55 33.20 -4.41
N THR A 199 67.08 32.29 -3.54
CA THR A 199 67.61 30.95 -3.10
C THR A 199 67.31 30.81 -1.60
N GLU A 200 66.81 29.71 -1.03
CA GLU A 200 66.67 28.30 -1.41
C GLU A 200 65.56 27.70 -0.49
#